data_AF-A0A1Z8XQP0-F1
#
_entry.id   AF-A0A1Z8XQP0-F1
#
_cell.length_a   1.000
_cell.length_b   1.000
_cell.length_c   1.000
_cell.angle_alpha   90.00
_cell.angle_beta   90.00
_cell.angle_gamma   90.00
#
_symmetry.space_group_name_H-M   'P 1'
#
loop_
_entity.id
_entity.type
_entity.pdbx_description
1 polymer ?
#
loop_
_entity_poly.entity_id
_entity_poly.type
_entity_poly.pdbx_seq_one_letter_code
_entity_poly.pdbx_strand_id
1 'polypeptide(L)'
;MKKTILMTLLHFVLCSLTSFSQGEWIEEEIDPETGLRTGKIEINGVIATINSGVDLSGINLEGADLKRANLERAILISTNFKGANLEGTNLTYSRLNSANFSDANLSESNLSYSIIQGSDFSSANLYKANMSGTNLGNAIFKDSNLENAYLFNVNIQGANFSGSKINGAAVYPTYNSSNESQQAIQNFNLKIQLEQLKAMNSISDKIETLNARINELAVKVQEKDEKIAILKMRPTLEEVQEGRAGSVVLTVEPDGDNITLGLTIEQSDNLVEWTKLNGDMTRTIPIPDGKKFYRFALDK
;
A
#
# COMPACT_ATOMS: atom_id res chain seq x y z
N MET A 1 -39.69 -14.40 36.95
CA MET A 1 -38.60 -13.74 37.72
C MET A 1 -37.28 -14.50 37.73
N LYS A 2 -37.22 -15.84 37.93
CA LYS A 2 -35.92 -16.56 38.02
C LYS A 2 -35.10 -16.62 36.72
N LYS A 3 -35.73 -16.64 35.54
CA LYS A 3 -34.99 -16.66 34.24
C LYS A 3 -34.31 -15.34 33.90
N THR A 4 -34.92 -14.21 34.24
CA THR A 4 -34.37 -12.87 33.99
C THR A 4 -33.14 -12.63 34.86
N ILE A 5 -33.22 -12.96 36.16
CA ILE A 5 -32.09 -12.84 37.10
C ILE A 5 -30.93 -13.75 36.69
N LEU A 6 -31.20 -14.97 36.23
CA LEU A 6 -30.16 -15.89 35.78
C LEU A 6 -29.47 -15.42 34.49
N MET A 7 -30.18 -14.76 33.58
CA MET A 7 -29.58 -14.16 32.37
C MET A 7 -28.74 -12.93 32.69
N THR A 8 -29.18 -12.08 33.63
CA THR A 8 -28.40 -10.91 34.10
C THR A 8 -27.14 -11.35 34.84
N LEU A 9 -27.23 -12.38 35.68
CA LEU A 9 -26.06 -12.95 36.37
C LEU A 9 -25.09 -13.62 35.39
N LEU A 10 -25.59 -14.27 34.34
CA LEU A 10 -24.76 -14.92 33.32
C LEU A 10 -24.07 -13.89 32.40
N HIS A 11 -24.71 -12.75 32.11
CA HIS A 11 -24.07 -11.62 31.41
C HIS A 11 -22.97 -10.99 32.27
N PHE A 12 -23.21 -10.84 33.58
CA PHE A 12 -22.24 -10.27 34.52
C PHE A 12 -21.01 -11.17 34.74
N VAL A 13 -21.20 -12.50 34.75
CA VAL A 13 -20.12 -13.48 34.95
C VAL A 13 -19.33 -13.77 33.66
N LEU A 14 -19.90 -13.54 32.47
CA LEU A 14 -19.15 -13.63 31.20
C LEU A 14 -18.30 -12.38 30.89
N CYS A 15 -18.64 -11.21 31.42
CA CYS A 15 -17.80 -10.00 31.29
C CYS A 15 -16.54 -10.05 32.18
N SER A 16 -16.54 -10.82 33.27
CA SER A 16 -15.44 -10.80 34.24
C SER A 16 -14.19 -11.62 33.86
N LEU A 17 -14.02 -12.04 32.61
CA LEU A 17 -12.94 -12.96 32.20
C LEU A 17 -12.09 -12.50 31.01
N THR A 18 -12.21 -11.26 30.55
CA THR A 18 -11.31 -10.68 29.53
C THR A 18 -10.85 -9.28 29.91
N SER A 19 -9.58 -9.17 30.32
CA SER A 19 -8.74 -7.96 30.43
C SER A 19 -9.24 -6.75 31.25
N PHE A 20 -8.82 -6.69 32.52
CA PHE A 20 -8.92 -5.54 33.43
C PHE A 20 -8.05 -4.30 33.04
N SER A 21 -7.85 -3.97 31.76
CA SER A 21 -6.90 -2.90 31.39
C SER A 21 -7.42 -1.81 30.46
N GLN A 22 -8.68 -1.84 30.06
CA GLN A 22 -9.30 -0.75 29.29
C GLN A 22 -10.60 -0.39 30.00
N GLY A 23 -10.78 0.86 30.43
CA GLY A 23 -12.01 1.25 31.13
C GLY A 23 -13.25 0.89 30.30
N GLU A 24 -14.16 0.11 30.88
CA GLU A 24 -15.34 -0.44 30.19
C GLU A 24 -16.61 0.31 30.59
N TRP A 25 -17.57 0.39 29.67
CA TRP A 25 -18.89 0.94 29.95
C TRP A 25 -19.71 -0.04 30.76
N ILE A 26 -20.12 0.37 31.96
CA ILE A 26 -20.98 -0.41 32.85
C ILE A 26 -22.44 0.04 32.76
N GLU A 27 -22.68 1.28 32.31
CA GLU A 27 -23.98 1.82 31.93
C GLU A 27 -23.76 2.62 30.64
N GLU A 28 -24.53 2.33 29.58
CA GLU A 28 -24.37 2.99 28.28
C GLU A 28 -25.74 3.40 27.71
N GLU A 29 -25.83 4.66 27.32
CA GLU A 29 -26.93 5.24 26.55
C GLU A 29 -26.36 5.88 25.28
N ILE A 30 -26.90 5.50 24.13
CA ILE A 30 -26.48 5.98 22.81
C ILE A 30 -27.57 6.91 22.27
N ASP A 31 -27.20 8.16 22.03
CA ASP A 31 -28.06 9.14 21.38
C ASP A 31 -28.36 8.67 19.93
N PRO A 32 -29.63 8.51 19.53
CA PRO A 32 -29.98 7.90 18.24
C PRO A 32 -29.71 8.82 17.03
N GLU A 33 -29.56 10.13 17.23
CA GLU A 33 -29.35 11.08 16.14
C GLU A 33 -27.86 11.29 15.87
N THR A 34 -27.09 11.43 16.94
CA THR A 34 -25.66 11.74 16.89
C THR A 34 -24.79 10.50 17.04
N GLY A 35 -25.32 9.41 17.59
CA GLY A 35 -24.59 8.20 17.99
C GLY A 35 -23.56 8.45 19.08
N LEU A 36 -23.69 9.53 19.86
CA LEU A 36 -22.83 9.82 20.99
C LEU A 36 -23.25 9.00 22.21
N ARG A 37 -22.27 8.60 23.03
CA ARG A 37 -22.46 7.75 24.20
C ARG A 37 -22.43 8.56 25.49
N THR A 38 -23.31 8.24 26.41
CA THR A 38 -23.31 8.72 27.80
C THR A 38 -23.57 7.56 28.74
N GLY A 39 -23.34 7.74 30.04
CA GLY A 39 -23.53 6.69 31.05
C GLY A 39 -22.38 6.63 32.04
N LYS A 40 -21.91 5.43 32.38
CA LYS A 40 -20.83 5.24 33.36
C LYS A 40 -19.80 4.26 32.83
N ILE A 41 -18.54 4.59 33.08
CA ILE A 41 -17.41 3.69 32.85
C ILE A 41 -16.81 3.26 34.18
N GLU A 42 -16.34 2.03 34.26
CA GLU A 42 -15.48 1.56 35.34
C GLU A 42 -14.05 1.43 34.83
N ILE A 43 -13.10 2.06 35.53
CA ILE A 43 -11.68 1.95 35.24
C ILE A 43 -10.89 1.83 36.53
N ASN A 44 -10.12 0.75 36.67
CA ASN A 44 -9.32 0.49 37.87
C ASN A 44 -10.14 0.59 39.19
N GLY A 45 -11.40 0.15 39.18
CA GLY A 45 -12.32 0.23 40.32
C GLY A 45 -12.90 1.62 40.61
N VAL A 46 -12.64 2.60 39.74
CA VAL A 46 -13.25 3.93 39.80
C VAL A 46 -14.40 3.98 38.79
N ILE A 47 -15.58 4.34 39.27
CA ILE A 47 -16.75 4.58 38.41
C ILE A 47 -16.81 6.07 38.09
N ALA A 48 -16.69 6.41 36.81
CA ALA A 48 -16.83 7.77 36.30
C ALA A 48 -18.13 7.90 35.48
N THR A 49 -18.88 8.97 35.72
CA THR A 49 -20.05 9.30 34.88
C THR A 49 -19.59 10.08 33.67
N ILE A 50 -20.06 9.70 32.48
CA ILE A 50 -19.75 10.32 31.20
C ILE A 50 -21.02 10.96 30.66
N ASN A 51 -21.08 12.29 30.70
CA ASN A 51 -22.16 13.09 30.13
C ASN A 51 -21.70 14.55 29.92
N SER A 52 -22.55 15.35 29.27
CA SER A 52 -22.26 16.78 29.08
C SER A 52 -22.18 17.53 30.42
N GLY A 53 -21.20 18.42 30.54
CA GLY A 53 -21.01 19.29 31.70
C GLY A 53 -20.42 18.63 32.93
N VAL A 54 -20.04 17.34 32.86
CA VAL A 54 -19.47 16.62 33.98
C VAL A 54 -18.13 17.20 34.43
N ASP A 55 -17.84 17.10 35.73
CA ASP A 55 -16.50 17.37 36.26
C ASP A 55 -15.77 16.04 36.50
N LEU A 56 -14.72 15.80 35.71
CA LEU A 56 -13.81 14.67 35.83
C LEU A 56 -12.38 15.15 36.11
N SER A 57 -12.21 16.36 36.64
CA SER A 57 -10.90 16.95 36.88
C SER A 57 -10.03 16.05 37.74
N GLY A 58 -8.80 15.79 37.27
CA GLY A 58 -7.81 14.96 37.96
C GLY A 58 -8.09 13.45 37.95
N ILE A 59 -9.16 12.97 37.30
CA ILE A 59 -9.45 11.54 37.23
C ILE A 59 -8.44 10.84 36.31
N ASN A 60 -8.10 9.59 36.66
CA ASN A 60 -7.30 8.72 35.80
C ASN A 60 -8.19 7.88 34.88
N LEU A 61 -8.20 8.23 33.60
CA LEU A 61 -8.90 7.56 32.50
C LEU A 61 -7.90 6.94 31.50
N GLU A 62 -6.70 6.59 31.95
CA GLU A 62 -5.66 5.95 31.13
C GLU A 62 -6.18 4.66 30.49
N GLY A 63 -6.11 4.58 29.16
CA GLY A 63 -6.58 3.43 28.39
C GLY A 63 -8.11 3.26 28.36
N ALA A 64 -8.90 4.21 28.85
CA ALA A 64 -10.36 4.13 28.80
C ALA A 64 -10.89 4.04 27.37
N ASP A 65 -11.91 3.21 27.12
CA ASP A 65 -12.69 3.32 25.89
C ASP A 65 -13.76 4.40 26.05
N LEU A 66 -13.52 5.56 25.46
CA LEU A 66 -14.41 6.71 25.41
C LEU A 66 -14.82 7.04 23.98
N LYS A 67 -14.69 6.09 23.04
CA LYS A 67 -15.06 6.29 21.64
C LYS A 67 -16.47 6.83 21.55
N ARG A 68 -16.65 7.97 20.86
CA ARG A 68 -17.93 8.68 20.68
C ARG A 68 -18.59 9.13 21.98
N ALA A 69 -17.85 9.29 23.08
CA ALA A 69 -18.41 9.83 24.31
C ALA A 69 -18.90 11.27 24.13
N ASN A 70 -19.99 11.64 24.80
CA ASN A 70 -20.42 13.02 24.92
C ASN A 70 -19.84 13.66 26.19
N LEU A 71 -18.78 14.43 26.01
CA LEU A 71 -18.11 15.23 27.04
C LEU A 71 -18.20 16.73 26.71
N GLU A 72 -19.25 17.14 25.98
CA GLU A 72 -19.52 18.56 25.71
C GLU A 72 -19.57 19.35 27.02
N ARG A 73 -18.87 20.49 27.09
CA ARG A 73 -18.77 21.37 28.27
C ARG A 73 -18.19 20.70 29.54
N ALA A 74 -17.62 19.50 29.45
CA ALA A 74 -17.02 18.84 30.60
C ALA A 74 -15.83 19.63 31.16
N ILE A 75 -15.63 19.55 32.46
CA ILE A 75 -14.45 20.04 33.17
C ILE A 75 -13.52 18.85 33.34
N LEU A 76 -12.40 18.88 32.62
CA LEU A 76 -11.46 17.78 32.43
C LEU A 76 -10.04 18.23 32.77
N ILE A 77 -9.90 19.20 33.68
CA ILE A 77 -8.62 19.80 34.05
C ILE A 77 -7.72 18.74 34.69
N SER A 78 -6.48 18.62 34.22
CA SER A 78 -5.49 17.65 34.72
C SER A 78 -5.95 16.19 34.67
N THR A 79 -6.93 15.84 33.82
CA THR A 79 -7.40 14.46 33.63
C THR A 79 -6.35 13.67 32.85
N ASN A 80 -6.10 12.42 33.25
CA ASN A 80 -5.19 11.54 32.53
C ASN A 80 -5.97 10.68 31.53
N PHE A 81 -5.86 11.00 30.25
CA PHE A 81 -6.39 10.25 29.11
C PHE A 81 -5.30 9.49 28.35
N LYS A 82 -4.14 9.23 28.97
CA LYS A 82 -3.03 8.56 28.29
C LYS A 82 -3.48 7.25 27.64
N GLY A 83 -3.20 7.06 26.35
CA GLY A 83 -3.58 5.86 25.62
C GLY A 83 -5.10 5.60 25.50
N ALA A 84 -5.95 6.53 25.92
CA ALA A 84 -7.40 6.36 25.87
C ALA A 84 -7.90 6.40 24.42
N ASN A 85 -8.99 5.66 24.15
CA ASN A 85 -9.68 5.73 22.88
C ASN A 85 -10.77 6.79 22.94
N LEU A 86 -10.56 7.93 22.30
CA LEU A 86 -11.44 9.09 22.23
C LEU A 86 -11.93 9.35 20.79
N GLU A 87 -11.88 8.35 19.92
CA GLU A 87 -12.30 8.47 18.52
C GLU A 87 -13.72 9.02 18.43
N GLY A 88 -13.94 10.10 17.66
CA GLY A 88 -15.25 10.68 17.46
C GLY A 88 -15.91 11.30 18.71
N THR A 89 -15.16 11.52 19.80
CA THR A 89 -15.68 12.13 21.04
C THR A 89 -16.12 13.57 20.80
N ASN A 90 -17.23 13.98 21.43
CA ASN A 90 -17.62 15.38 21.52
C ASN A 90 -16.99 16.02 22.78
N LEU A 91 -16.00 16.88 22.58
CA LEU A 91 -15.30 17.68 23.61
C LEU A 91 -15.56 19.18 23.42
N THR A 92 -16.61 19.56 22.70
CA THR A 92 -16.90 20.97 22.43
C THR A 92 -17.08 21.77 23.72
N TYR A 93 -16.52 22.98 23.75
CA TYR A 93 -16.58 23.89 24.92
C TYR A 93 -16.02 23.32 26.24
N SER A 94 -15.28 22.21 26.22
CA SER A 94 -14.68 21.59 27.41
C SER A 94 -13.49 22.39 27.95
N ARG A 95 -13.18 22.17 29.24
CA ARG A 95 -11.98 22.70 29.89
C ARG A 95 -10.98 21.58 30.11
N LEU A 96 -9.91 21.57 29.35
CA LEU A 96 -8.92 20.51 29.26
C LEU A 96 -7.53 20.94 29.75
N ASN A 97 -7.42 22.09 30.41
CA ASN A 97 -6.14 22.61 30.89
C ASN A 97 -5.28 21.53 31.57
N SER A 98 -4.04 21.38 31.12
CA SER A 98 -3.08 20.41 31.68
C SER A 98 -3.51 18.94 31.64
N ALA A 99 -4.49 18.56 30.82
CA ALA A 99 -4.86 17.16 30.60
C ALA A 99 -3.74 16.40 29.87
N ASN A 100 -3.62 15.11 30.14
CA ASN A 100 -2.66 14.23 29.48
C ASN A 100 -3.36 13.33 28.46
N PHE A 101 -3.18 13.62 27.18
CA PHE A 101 -3.63 12.83 26.02
C PHE A 101 -2.48 12.08 25.34
N SER A 102 -1.34 11.90 25.99
CA SER A 102 -0.22 11.18 25.37
C SER A 102 -0.66 9.79 24.89
N ASP A 103 -0.26 9.42 23.68
CA ASP A 103 -0.62 8.15 23.02
C ASP A 103 -2.14 7.92 22.79
N ALA A 104 -3.00 8.91 23.06
CA ALA A 104 -4.45 8.74 22.94
C ALA A 104 -4.93 8.79 21.47
N ASN A 105 -6.04 8.11 21.18
CA ASN A 105 -6.70 8.18 19.88
C ASN A 105 -7.85 9.20 19.90
N LEU A 106 -7.63 10.40 19.36
CA LEU A 106 -8.63 11.47 19.20
C LEU A 106 -9.09 11.63 17.74
N SER A 107 -8.90 10.62 16.89
CA SER A 107 -9.29 10.75 15.49
C SER A 107 -10.77 11.09 15.33
N GLU A 108 -11.07 12.02 14.44
CA GLU A 108 -12.43 12.52 14.15
C GLU A 108 -13.18 13.11 15.36
N SER A 109 -12.50 13.36 16.49
CA SER A 109 -13.11 14.01 17.65
C SER A 109 -13.35 15.51 17.40
N ASN A 110 -14.32 16.07 18.13
CA ASN A 110 -14.64 17.49 18.07
C ASN A 110 -14.26 18.19 19.37
N LEU A 111 -13.12 18.88 19.36
CA LEU A 111 -12.62 19.71 20.46
C LEU A 111 -12.92 21.20 20.24
N SER A 112 -13.79 21.58 19.29
CA SER A 112 -13.97 23.00 18.96
C SER A 112 -14.38 23.85 20.16
N TYR A 113 -13.82 25.05 20.25
CA TYR A 113 -14.00 26.01 21.35
C TYR A 113 -13.59 25.51 22.75
N SER A 114 -12.85 24.40 22.84
CA SER A 114 -12.27 23.93 24.11
C SER A 114 -11.03 24.75 24.52
N ILE A 115 -10.71 24.71 25.82
CA ILE A 115 -9.51 25.32 26.38
C ILE A 115 -8.53 24.18 26.73
N ILE A 116 -7.47 24.03 25.93
CA ILE A 116 -6.53 22.90 26.09
C ILE A 116 -5.11 23.37 26.46
N GLN A 117 -4.99 24.60 26.98
CA GLN A 117 -3.72 25.22 27.32
C GLN A 117 -2.86 24.31 28.21
N GLY A 118 -1.60 24.10 27.81
CA GLY A 118 -0.64 23.29 28.56
C GLY A 118 -0.93 21.78 28.62
N SER A 119 -1.86 21.27 27.80
CA SER A 119 -2.14 19.83 27.72
C SER A 119 -1.08 19.10 26.90
N ASP A 120 -0.90 17.81 27.17
CA ASP A 120 0.05 16.95 26.46
C ASP A 120 -0.68 16.03 25.47
N PHE A 121 -0.45 16.21 24.17
CA PHE A 121 -0.92 15.38 23.06
C PHE A 121 0.26 14.63 22.39
N SER A 122 1.35 14.38 23.11
CA SER A 122 2.51 13.68 22.56
C SER A 122 2.11 12.31 22.00
N SER A 123 2.50 12.00 20.77
CA SER A 123 2.14 10.76 20.06
C SER A 123 0.64 10.52 19.86
N ALA A 124 -0.23 11.48 20.17
CA ALA A 124 -1.68 11.32 20.03
C ALA A 124 -2.10 11.27 18.55
N ASN A 125 -3.15 10.50 18.25
CA ASN A 125 -3.77 10.49 16.93
C ASN A 125 -4.92 11.51 16.86
N LEU A 126 -4.71 12.65 16.20
CA LEU A 126 -5.68 13.72 15.97
C LEU A 126 -6.11 13.79 14.50
N TYR A 127 -6.02 12.68 13.77
CA TYR A 127 -6.43 12.60 12.36
C TYR A 127 -7.86 13.13 12.19
N LYS A 128 -8.05 14.15 11.34
CA LYS A 128 -9.34 14.84 11.11
C LYS A 128 -10.03 15.40 12.35
N ALA A 129 -9.33 15.56 13.48
CA ALA A 129 -9.93 16.18 14.66
C ALA A 129 -10.28 17.65 14.38
N ASN A 130 -11.42 18.11 14.91
CA ASN A 130 -11.83 19.50 14.84
C ASN A 130 -11.39 20.25 16.10
N MET A 131 -10.41 21.15 15.97
CA MET A 131 -9.90 22.00 17.05
C MET A 131 -10.16 23.48 16.76
N SER A 132 -11.17 23.80 15.94
CA SER A 132 -11.51 25.18 15.61
C SER A 132 -11.86 26.01 16.85
N GLY A 133 -11.36 27.23 16.97
CA GLY A 133 -11.66 28.13 18.08
C GLY A 133 -10.97 27.77 19.40
N THR A 134 -10.05 26.80 19.40
CA THR A 134 -9.37 26.35 20.62
C THR A 134 -8.20 27.24 21.02
N ASN A 135 -7.96 27.30 22.34
CA ASN A 135 -6.71 27.85 22.86
C ASN A 135 -5.70 26.72 23.09
N LEU A 136 -4.75 26.59 22.16
CA LEU A 136 -3.67 25.60 22.14
C LEU A 136 -2.38 26.11 22.81
N GLY A 137 -2.44 27.26 23.50
CA GLY A 137 -1.25 27.89 24.07
C GLY A 137 -0.43 26.92 24.95
N ASN A 138 0.87 26.84 24.71
CA ASN A 138 1.79 25.94 25.41
C ASN A 138 1.42 24.44 25.37
N ALA A 139 0.49 24.00 24.52
CA ALA A 139 0.16 22.60 24.37
C ALA A 139 1.28 21.83 23.64
N ILE A 140 1.46 20.55 23.97
CA ILE A 140 2.52 19.70 23.42
C ILE A 140 1.89 18.74 22.41
N PHE A 141 2.28 18.84 21.14
CA PHE A 141 1.83 17.98 20.04
C PHE A 141 2.99 17.15 19.46
N LYS A 142 4.01 16.88 20.28
CA LYS A 142 5.23 16.21 19.82
C LYS A 142 4.90 14.84 19.23
N ASP A 143 5.40 14.53 18.04
CA ASP A 143 5.21 13.23 17.35
C ASP A 143 3.74 12.84 17.11
N SER A 144 2.79 13.77 17.25
CA SER A 144 1.36 13.54 17.05
C SER A 144 0.96 13.44 15.58
N ASN A 145 -0.19 12.83 15.30
CA ASN A 145 -0.79 12.82 13.97
C ASN A 145 -1.90 13.88 13.85
N LEU A 146 -1.63 14.99 13.18
CA LEU A 146 -2.57 16.08 12.89
C LEU A 146 -3.01 16.10 11.42
N GLU A 147 -2.83 15.00 10.68
CA GLU A 147 -3.20 14.97 9.26
C GLU A 147 -4.68 15.28 9.07
N ASN A 148 -4.97 16.24 8.20
CA ASN A 148 -6.30 16.78 7.92
C ASN A 148 -7.05 17.35 9.14
N ALA A 149 -6.36 17.67 10.24
CA ALA A 149 -6.99 18.33 11.38
C ALA A 149 -7.43 19.76 11.04
N TYR A 150 -8.55 20.18 11.63
CA TYR A 150 -9.13 21.52 11.42
C TYR A 150 -8.70 22.46 12.55
N LEU A 151 -7.95 23.50 12.21
CA LEU A 151 -7.32 24.44 13.15
C LEU A 151 -7.68 25.90 12.80
N PHE A 152 -8.97 26.17 12.62
CA PHE A 152 -9.46 27.53 12.33
C PHE A 152 -9.55 28.36 13.62
N ASN A 153 -9.16 29.63 13.57
CA ASN A 153 -9.29 30.54 14.72
C ASN A 153 -8.63 29.99 16.00
N VAL A 154 -7.41 29.45 15.90
CA VAL A 154 -6.69 28.88 17.04
C VAL A 154 -5.61 29.82 17.58
N ASN A 155 -5.32 29.70 18.88
CA ASN A 155 -4.11 30.27 19.47
C ASN A 155 -3.07 29.14 19.65
N ILE A 156 -1.94 29.21 18.95
CA ILE A 156 -0.84 28.23 19.04
C ILE A 156 0.43 28.79 19.69
N GLN A 157 0.35 29.93 20.39
CA GLN A 157 1.51 30.52 21.03
C GLN A 157 2.18 29.53 22.00
N GLY A 158 3.47 29.27 21.79
CA GLY A 158 4.25 28.34 22.61
C GLY A 158 3.92 26.85 22.42
N ALA A 159 3.02 26.50 21.50
CA ALA A 159 2.69 25.11 21.23
C ALA A 159 3.85 24.39 20.53
N ASN A 160 4.10 23.13 20.91
CA ASN A 160 5.20 22.33 20.38
C ASN A 160 4.70 21.29 19.38
N PHE A 161 4.94 21.50 18.09
CA PHE A 161 4.60 20.57 17.01
C PHE A 161 5.81 19.78 16.47
N SER A 162 6.88 19.61 17.24
CA SER A 162 8.06 18.84 16.79
C SER A 162 7.67 17.41 16.40
N GLY A 163 8.15 16.91 15.27
CA GLY A 163 7.86 15.54 14.78
C GLY A 163 6.40 15.26 14.35
N SER A 164 5.46 16.18 14.56
CA SER A 164 4.04 15.94 14.23
C SER A 164 3.80 15.84 12.72
N LYS A 165 2.92 14.91 12.31
CA LYS A 165 2.41 14.82 10.93
C LYS A 165 1.32 15.87 10.72
N ILE A 166 1.53 16.84 9.84
CA ILE A 166 0.63 18.01 9.68
C ILE A 166 0.10 18.17 8.26
N ASN A 167 0.24 17.13 7.42
CA ASN A 167 -0.19 17.18 6.03
C ASN A 167 -1.71 17.41 5.96
N GLY A 168 -2.13 18.41 5.19
CA GLY A 168 -3.54 18.76 5.05
C GLY A 168 -4.17 19.46 6.25
N ALA A 169 -3.41 19.70 7.34
CA ALA A 169 -3.88 20.53 8.44
C ALA A 169 -4.07 21.97 7.96
N ALA A 170 -5.20 22.58 8.32
CA ALA A 170 -5.54 23.94 7.89
C ALA A 170 -5.56 24.89 9.10
N VAL A 171 -4.55 25.78 9.19
CA VAL A 171 -4.40 26.72 10.32
C VAL A 171 -4.71 28.14 9.89
N TYR A 172 -5.66 28.77 10.59
CA TYR A 172 -6.03 30.17 10.37
C TYR A 172 -6.02 30.95 11.69
N PRO A 173 -5.50 32.20 11.67
CA PRO A 173 -5.43 33.04 12.87
C PRO A 173 -6.81 33.50 13.33
N THR A 174 -6.92 33.79 14.63
CA THR A 174 -8.07 34.53 15.17
C THR A 174 -8.02 36.00 14.74
N TYR A 175 -9.20 36.61 14.61
CA TYR A 175 -9.40 37.99 14.12
C TYR A 175 -8.69 39.09 14.94
N ASN A 176 -8.17 38.76 16.14
CA ASN A 176 -7.47 39.67 17.07
C ASN A 176 -6.26 38.99 17.75
N SER A 177 -5.57 38.09 17.05
CA SER A 177 -4.39 37.39 17.60
C SER A 177 -3.21 38.34 17.83
N SER A 178 -2.44 38.11 18.91
CA SER A 178 -1.21 38.87 19.17
C SER A 178 -0.18 38.67 18.04
N ASN A 179 0.78 39.59 17.91
CA ASN A 179 1.85 39.46 16.90
C ASN A 179 2.61 38.13 17.04
N GLU A 180 2.87 37.68 18.27
CA GLU A 180 3.51 36.39 18.54
C GLU A 180 2.65 35.21 18.07
N SER A 181 1.34 35.30 18.26
CA SER A 181 0.39 34.29 17.80
C SER A 181 0.33 34.25 16.27
N GLN A 182 0.33 35.39 15.60
CA GLN A 182 0.37 35.48 14.14
C GLN A 182 1.69 34.92 13.57
N GLN A 183 2.83 35.25 14.19
CA GLN A 183 4.13 34.73 13.79
C GLN A 183 4.22 33.21 13.99
N ALA A 184 3.70 32.68 15.10
CA ALA A 184 3.65 31.23 15.34
C ALA A 184 2.85 30.52 14.23
N ILE A 185 1.72 31.09 13.81
CA ILE A 185 0.89 30.55 12.72
C ILE A 185 1.62 30.63 11.38
N GLN A 186 2.30 31.74 11.09
CA GLN A 186 3.10 31.87 9.88
C GLN A 186 4.20 30.80 9.82
N ASN A 187 4.94 30.59 10.92
CA ASN A 187 5.97 29.56 11.01
C ASN A 187 5.40 28.15 10.84
N PHE A 188 4.22 27.89 11.41
CA PHE A 188 3.54 26.61 11.26
C PHE A 188 3.14 26.37 9.79
N ASN A 189 2.56 27.36 9.13
CA ASN A 189 2.18 27.26 7.71
C ASN A 189 3.41 27.07 6.80
N LEU A 190 4.53 27.74 7.09
CA LEU A 190 5.79 27.52 6.37
C LEU A 190 6.32 26.09 6.56
N LYS A 191 6.17 25.52 7.77
CA LYS A 191 6.52 24.12 8.03
C LYS A 191 5.66 23.16 7.20
N ILE A 192 4.34 23.41 7.08
CA ILE A 192 3.46 22.61 6.21
C ILE A 192 3.97 22.65 4.76
N GLN A 193 4.25 23.84 4.24
CA GLN A 193 4.76 24.00 2.87
C GLN A 193 6.10 23.28 2.66
N LEU A 194 7.00 23.32 3.64
CA LEU A 194 8.28 22.61 3.59
C LEU A 194 8.10 21.09 3.53
N GLU A 195 7.19 20.53 4.34
CA GLU A 195 6.90 19.08 4.30
C GLU A 195 6.26 18.67 2.96
N GLN A 196 5.37 19.49 2.40
CA GLN A 196 4.83 19.28 1.05
C GLN A 196 5.93 19.28 -0.02
N LEU A 197 6.88 20.22 0.06
CA LEU A 197 8.01 20.30 -0.88
C LEU A 197 8.93 19.08 -0.77
N LYS A 198 9.23 18.61 0.45
CA LYS A 198 10.02 17.38 0.66
C LYS A 198 9.33 16.16 0.04
N ALA A 199 8.01 16.05 0.21
CA ALA A 199 7.23 14.97 -0.40
C ALA A 199 7.30 15.02 -1.94
N MET A 200 7.21 16.21 -2.54
CA MET A 200 7.38 16.40 -3.99
C MET A 200 8.77 16.01 -4.49
N ASN A 201 9.84 16.39 -3.77
CA ASN A 201 11.20 16.04 -4.16
C ASN A 201 11.42 14.51 -4.15
N SER A 202 10.89 13.81 -3.15
CA SER A 202 10.95 12.34 -3.10
C SER A 202 10.24 11.68 -4.30
N ILE A 203 9.17 12.29 -4.82
CA ILE A 203 8.50 11.83 -6.05
C ILE A 203 9.40 12.08 -7.26
N SER A 204 10.07 13.24 -7.34
CA SER A 204 11.04 13.54 -8.41
C SER A 204 12.14 12.48 -8.49
N ASP A 205 12.75 12.12 -7.36
CA ASP A 205 13.81 11.10 -7.30
C ASP A 205 13.33 9.72 -7.81
N LYS A 206 12.08 9.36 -7.49
CA LYS A 206 11.45 8.13 -7.97
C LYS A 206 11.21 8.16 -9.48
N ILE A 207 10.81 9.30 -10.03
CA ILE A 207 10.62 9.48 -11.48
C ILE A 207 11.96 9.34 -12.20
N GLU A 208 13.03 9.95 -11.70
CA GLU A 208 14.37 9.80 -12.26
C GLU A 208 14.82 8.34 -12.27
N THR A 209 14.59 7.62 -11.16
CA THR A 209 14.88 6.18 -11.05
C THR A 209 14.08 5.35 -12.07
N LEU A 210 12.80 5.65 -12.26
CA LEU A 210 11.95 4.98 -13.25
C LEU A 210 12.42 5.25 -14.68
N ASN A 211 12.79 6.49 -14.98
CA ASN A 211 13.32 6.86 -16.30
C ASN A 211 14.60 6.10 -16.62
N ALA A 212 15.51 5.97 -15.65
CA ALA A 212 16.72 5.16 -15.82
C ALA A 212 16.39 3.70 -16.15
N ARG A 213 15.41 3.10 -15.45
CA ARG A 213 14.97 1.72 -15.70
C ARG A 213 14.27 1.55 -17.05
N ILE A 214 13.50 2.53 -17.50
CA ILE A 214 12.86 2.53 -18.82
C ILE A 214 13.94 2.53 -19.91
N ASN A 215 14.97 3.38 -19.78
CA ASN A 215 16.08 3.43 -20.74
C ASN A 215 16.83 2.09 -20.80
N GLU A 216 17.10 1.46 -19.66
CA GLU A 216 17.74 0.14 -19.61
C GLU A 216 16.89 -0.94 -20.31
N LEU A 217 15.58 -0.93 -20.10
CA LEU A 217 14.65 -1.87 -20.74
C LEU A 217 14.56 -1.64 -22.25
N ALA A 218 14.58 -0.38 -22.71
CA ALA A 218 14.57 -0.06 -24.13
C ALA A 218 15.78 -0.66 -24.86
N VAL A 219 16.98 -0.57 -24.26
CA VAL A 219 18.20 -1.21 -24.80
C VAL A 219 18.02 -2.73 -24.87
N LYS A 220 17.51 -3.37 -23.81
CA LYS A 220 17.26 -4.82 -23.80
C LYS A 220 16.23 -5.28 -24.83
N VAL A 221 15.25 -4.44 -25.15
CA VAL A 221 14.27 -4.73 -26.22
C VAL A 221 14.95 -4.66 -27.58
N GLN A 222 15.74 -3.62 -27.83
CA GLN A 222 16.51 -3.50 -29.08
C GLN A 222 17.43 -4.71 -29.31
N GLU A 223 18.18 -5.13 -28.29
CA GLU A 223 19.03 -6.34 -28.38
C GLU A 223 18.24 -7.61 -28.71
N LYS A 224 17.00 -7.72 -28.22
CA LYS A 224 16.12 -8.86 -28.53
C LYS A 224 15.57 -8.78 -29.94
N ASP A 225 15.19 -7.59 -30.41
CA ASP A 225 14.71 -7.39 -31.77
C ASP A 225 15.79 -7.73 -32.79
N GLU A 226 17.05 -7.36 -32.53
CA GLU A 226 18.20 -7.76 -33.34
C GLU A 226 18.38 -9.30 -33.37
N LYS A 227 18.26 -9.97 -32.21
CA LYS A 227 18.31 -11.45 -32.14
C LYS A 227 17.17 -12.10 -32.92
N ILE A 228 15.96 -11.55 -32.83
CA ILE A 228 14.80 -12.05 -33.57
C ILE A 228 15.01 -11.87 -35.08
N ALA A 229 15.56 -10.73 -35.52
CA ALA A 229 15.87 -10.49 -36.93
C ALA A 229 16.85 -11.53 -37.47
N ILE A 230 17.91 -11.86 -36.72
CA ILE A 230 18.87 -12.92 -37.09
C ILE A 230 18.18 -14.29 -37.18
N LEU A 231 17.32 -14.63 -36.21
CA LEU A 231 16.62 -15.91 -36.20
C LEU A 231 15.65 -16.05 -37.39
N LYS A 232 15.01 -14.96 -37.81
CA LYS A 232 14.11 -14.96 -38.98
C LYS A 232 14.82 -15.17 -40.31
N MET A 233 16.14 -14.97 -40.39
CA MET A 233 16.93 -15.27 -41.59
C MET A 233 17.30 -16.75 -41.72
N ARG A 234 17.05 -17.58 -40.69
CA ARG A 234 17.37 -19.00 -40.74
C ARG A 234 16.33 -19.76 -41.58
N PRO A 235 16.75 -20.75 -42.39
CA PRO A 235 15.82 -21.57 -43.15
C PRO A 235 14.91 -22.36 -42.21
N THR A 236 13.66 -22.51 -42.62
CA THR A 236 12.64 -23.28 -41.91
C THR A 236 12.92 -24.77 -41.99
N LEU A 237 12.33 -25.55 -41.08
CA LEU A 237 12.53 -27.00 -41.04
C LEU A 237 12.06 -27.67 -42.34
N GLU A 238 11.00 -27.14 -42.96
CA GLU A 238 10.47 -27.61 -44.25
C GLU A 238 11.44 -27.30 -45.41
N GLU A 239 12.02 -26.09 -45.46
CA GLU A 239 13.06 -25.73 -46.43
C GLU A 239 14.32 -26.61 -46.27
N VAL A 240 14.72 -26.92 -45.02
CA VAL A 240 15.84 -27.82 -44.73
C VAL A 240 15.53 -29.29 -45.08
N GLN A 241 14.25 -29.70 -45.02
CA GLN A 241 13.83 -31.06 -45.36
C GLN A 241 13.73 -31.28 -46.87
N GLU A 242 13.23 -30.30 -47.63
CA GLU A 242 13.18 -30.35 -49.11
C GLU A 242 14.58 -30.28 -49.75
N GLY A 243 15.54 -29.61 -49.11
CA GLY A 243 16.94 -29.54 -49.56
C GLY A 243 17.75 -30.85 -49.43
N ARG A 244 17.18 -31.93 -48.87
CA ARG A 244 17.85 -33.25 -48.79
C ARG A 244 17.64 -34.06 -50.07
N ALA A 245 18.27 -33.65 -51.17
CA ALA A 245 18.27 -34.43 -52.40
C ALA A 245 19.53 -35.32 -52.50
N GLY A 246 19.50 -36.50 -51.88
CA GLY A 246 20.31 -37.62 -52.36
C GLY A 246 19.60 -38.21 -53.59
N SER A 247 19.95 -37.76 -54.80
CA SER A 247 19.29 -38.25 -56.01
C SER A 247 19.85 -39.61 -56.41
N VAL A 248 18.97 -40.61 -56.53
CA VAL A 248 19.27 -41.89 -57.19
C VAL A 248 18.87 -41.72 -58.65
N VAL A 249 19.85 -41.68 -59.55
CA VAL A 249 19.62 -41.50 -60.98
C VAL A 249 19.54 -42.87 -61.65
N LEU A 250 18.44 -43.11 -62.37
CA LEU A 250 18.22 -44.31 -63.18
C LEU A 250 18.21 -43.88 -64.64
N THR A 251 19.17 -44.38 -65.42
CA THR A 251 19.24 -44.12 -66.86
C THR A 251 19.11 -45.44 -67.60
N VAL A 252 18.16 -45.52 -68.53
CA VAL A 252 18.03 -46.62 -69.49
C VAL A 252 18.82 -46.25 -70.73
N GLU A 253 19.69 -47.15 -71.19
CA GLU A 253 20.46 -46.90 -72.41
C GLU A 253 19.54 -46.87 -73.65
N PRO A 254 19.91 -46.14 -74.72
CA PRO A 254 19.02 -45.91 -75.86
C PRO A 254 18.54 -47.17 -76.60
N ASP A 255 19.30 -48.26 -76.51
CA ASP A 255 18.96 -49.57 -77.07
C ASP A 255 18.01 -50.39 -76.18
N GLY A 256 17.85 -49.99 -74.91
CA GLY A 256 16.98 -50.63 -73.93
C GLY A 256 17.56 -51.89 -73.29
N ASP A 257 18.82 -52.26 -73.59
CA ASP A 257 19.40 -53.53 -73.16
C ASP A 257 20.08 -53.43 -71.78
N ASN A 258 20.34 -52.21 -71.30
CA ASN A 258 21.00 -51.94 -70.02
C ASN A 258 20.30 -50.86 -69.20
N ILE A 259 20.37 -51.00 -67.88
CA ILE A 259 20.06 -49.93 -66.92
C ILE A 259 21.34 -49.58 -66.16
N THR A 260 21.64 -48.28 -66.10
CA THR A 260 22.69 -47.75 -65.23
C THR A 260 22.07 -47.06 -64.02
N LEU A 261 22.48 -47.50 -62.83
CA LEU A 261 22.17 -46.86 -61.57
C LEU A 261 23.35 -45.98 -61.16
N GLY A 262 23.11 -44.68 -61.01
CA GLY A 262 24.07 -43.72 -60.48
C GLY A 262 23.64 -43.19 -59.12
N LEU A 263 24.57 -43.11 -58.18
CA LEU A 263 24.34 -42.49 -56.88
C LEU A 263 25.30 -41.32 -56.70
N THR A 264 24.74 -40.11 -56.56
CA THR A 264 25.52 -38.90 -56.34
C THR A 264 25.52 -38.57 -54.85
N ILE A 265 26.70 -38.35 -54.27
CA ILE A 265 26.85 -37.93 -52.89
C ILE A 265 27.38 -36.50 -52.87
N GLU A 266 26.68 -35.63 -52.15
CA GLU A 266 27.04 -34.23 -51.98
C GLU A 266 27.12 -33.91 -50.49
N GLN A 267 27.99 -32.96 -50.11
CA GLN A 267 28.13 -32.50 -48.74
C GLN A 267 27.96 -30.98 -48.64
N SER A 268 27.51 -30.48 -47.49
CA SER A 268 27.34 -29.06 -47.22
C SER A 268 27.60 -28.75 -45.74
N ASP A 269 28.34 -27.68 -45.47
CA ASP A 269 28.57 -27.18 -44.10
C ASP A 269 27.50 -26.18 -43.63
N ASN A 270 26.69 -25.63 -44.56
CA ASN A 270 25.68 -24.61 -44.27
C ASN A 270 24.26 -24.97 -44.71
N LEU A 271 24.06 -26.18 -45.27
CA LEU A 271 22.79 -26.71 -45.78
C LEU A 271 22.17 -25.93 -46.96
N VAL A 272 22.91 -25.00 -47.56
CA VAL A 272 22.44 -24.15 -48.67
C VAL A 272 23.29 -24.37 -49.91
N GLU A 273 24.60 -24.50 -49.77
CA GLU A 273 25.53 -24.75 -50.87
C GLU A 273 26.07 -26.18 -50.78
N TRP A 274 25.85 -26.96 -51.84
CA TRP A 274 26.24 -28.37 -51.90
C TRP A 274 27.47 -28.55 -52.78
N THR A 275 28.47 -29.25 -52.26
CA THR A 275 29.66 -29.64 -53.02
C THR A 275 29.56 -31.13 -53.36
N LYS A 276 29.56 -31.44 -54.66
CA LYS A 276 29.65 -32.82 -55.14
C LYS A 276 30.96 -33.43 -54.65
N LEU A 277 30.88 -34.58 -53.98
CA LEU A 277 32.07 -35.34 -53.63
C LEU A 277 32.60 -36.04 -54.88
N ASN A 278 33.92 -35.98 -55.10
CA ASN A 278 34.56 -36.61 -56.24
C ASN A 278 34.56 -38.14 -56.06
N GLY A 279 33.94 -38.84 -57.01
CA GLY A 279 33.81 -40.29 -57.03
C GLY A 279 32.43 -40.69 -57.52
N ASP A 280 32.30 -41.01 -58.81
CA ASP A 280 31.05 -41.54 -59.35
C ASP A 280 30.97 -43.04 -59.02
N MET A 281 29.89 -43.44 -58.33
CA MET A 281 29.56 -44.86 -58.15
C MET A 281 28.49 -45.24 -59.16
N THR A 282 28.90 -45.87 -60.25
CA THR A 282 28.01 -46.36 -61.29
C THR A 282 28.04 -47.88 -61.36
N ARG A 283 26.88 -48.47 -61.60
CA ARG A 283 26.78 -49.90 -61.91
C ARG A 283 25.77 -50.11 -63.04
N THR A 284 26.25 -50.74 -64.10
CA THR A 284 25.43 -51.14 -65.25
C THR A 284 25.03 -52.59 -65.10
N ILE A 285 23.75 -52.85 -65.33
CA ILE A 285 23.17 -54.19 -65.20
C ILE A 285 22.46 -54.52 -66.52
N PRO A 286 22.86 -55.61 -67.20
CA PRO A 286 22.20 -56.04 -68.42
C PRO A 286 20.80 -56.56 -68.11
N ILE A 287 19.86 -56.31 -69.02
CA ILE A 287 18.45 -56.69 -68.92
C ILE A 287 18.28 -58.03 -69.66
N PRO A 288 18.04 -59.15 -68.96
CA PRO A 288 17.76 -60.42 -69.63
C PRO A 288 16.35 -60.39 -70.22
N ASP A 289 16.21 -60.96 -71.42
CA ASP A 289 14.99 -60.90 -72.22
C ASP A 289 13.74 -61.41 -71.46
N GLY A 290 12.65 -60.64 -71.51
CA GLY A 290 11.32 -61.05 -71.04
C GLY A 290 10.94 -60.78 -69.58
N LYS A 291 11.73 -60.06 -68.78
CA LYS A 291 11.32 -59.60 -67.43
C LYS A 291 10.77 -58.17 -67.46
N LYS A 292 9.71 -57.91 -66.68
CA LYS A 292 9.03 -56.59 -66.62
C LYS A 292 9.31 -55.78 -65.35
N PHE A 293 9.94 -56.37 -64.34
CA PHE A 293 10.17 -55.76 -63.03
C PHE A 293 11.55 -56.14 -62.49
N TYR A 294 12.27 -55.14 -61.97
CA TYR A 294 13.60 -55.28 -61.37
C TYR A 294 13.59 -54.65 -59.97
N ARG A 295 14.24 -55.30 -59.01
CA ARG A 295 14.38 -54.80 -57.64
C ARG A 295 15.85 -54.60 -57.33
N PHE A 296 16.18 -53.42 -56.84
CA PHE A 296 17.51 -53.06 -56.36
C PHE A 296 17.43 -52.85 -54.85
N ALA A 297 18.41 -53.36 -54.12
CA ALA A 297 18.55 -53.12 -52.69
C ALA A 297 19.96 -52.61 -52.43
N LEU A 298 20.05 -51.52 -51.66
CA LEU A 298 21.30 -51.08 -51.07
C LEU A 298 21.45 -51.84 -49.76
N ASP A 299 22.49 -52.66 -49.65
CA ASP A 299 22.80 -53.33 -48.38
C ASP A 299 23.30 -52.28 -47.37
N LYS A 300 23.05 -52.53 -46.08
CA LYS A 300 23.39 -51.58 -45.01
C LYS A 300 24.88 -51.45 -44.76
#